data_AF-A0A533ZMU2-F1
#
_entry.id   AF-A0A533ZMU2-F1
#
_cell.length_a   1.000
_cell.length_b   1.000
_cell.length_c   1.000
_cell.angle_alpha   90.00
_cell.angle_beta   90.00
_cell.angle_gamma   90.00
#
_symmetry.space_group_name_H-M   'P 1'
#
loop_
_entity.id
_entity.type
_entity.pdbx_description
1 polymer ?
#
loop_
_entity_poly.entity_id
_entity_poly.type
_entity_poly.pdbx_seq_one_letter_code
_entity_poly.pdbx_strand_id
1 'polypeptide(L)'
;MTFRKADWLYLLAAGLVVLGVSLLPSPRDRNPPIPGDPDHRVLASDTDCLRCHVIGQSRPLPDRHPKRRDCARCHRRAQPDEAGRPAPIEAAWFLTVAEQGRGVHHAW
;
A
#
# COMPACT_ATOMS: atom_id res chain seq x y z
N MET A 1 33.26 10.32 25.68
CA MET A 1 32.15 9.38 25.93
C MET A 1 32.60 8.00 25.48
N THR A 2 32.72 7.04 26.40
CA THR A 2 33.19 5.68 26.07
C THR A 2 32.00 4.75 25.98
N PHE A 3 31.72 4.26 24.76
CA PHE A 3 30.68 3.25 24.55
C PHE A 3 31.05 1.96 25.26
N ARG A 4 30.16 1.49 26.14
CA ARG A 4 30.29 0.19 26.79
C ARG A 4 29.88 -0.90 25.80
N LYS A 5 30.37 -2.13 26.02
CA LYS A 5 29.96 -3.31 25.22
C LYS A 5 28.43 -3.49 25.21
N ALA A 6 27.76 -3.14 26.32
CA ALA A 6 26.31 -3.16 26.42
C ALA A 6 25.63 -2.17 25.46
N ASP A 7 26.21 -0.98 25.27
CA ASP A 7 25.66 0.03 24.36
C ASP A 7 25.74 -0.45 22.91
N TRP A 8 26.83 -1.13 22.55
CA TRP A 8 26.97 -1.76 21.24
C TRP A 8 25.95 -2.87 20.99
N LEU A 9 25.74 -3.74 21.98
CA LEU A 9 24.72 -4.79 21.92
C LEU A 9 23.30 -4.20 21.74
N TYR A 10 23.01 -3.12 22.48
CA TYR A 10 21.73 -2.42 22.37
C TYR A 10 21.53 -1.81 20.98
N LEU A 11 22.55 -1.12 20.45
CA LEU A 11 22.47 -0.52 19.12
C LEU A 11 22.31 -1.57 18.01
N LEU A 12 22.98 -2.71 18.13
CA LEU A 12 22.83 -3.82 17.19
C LEU A 12 21.41 -4.41 17.24
N ALA A 13 20.89 -4.66 18.45
CA ALA A 13 19.54 -5.17 18.62
C ALA A 13 18.48 -4.18 18.10
N ALA A 14 18.62 -2.89 18.41
CA ALA A 14 17.74 -1.85 17.91
C ALA A 14 17.80 -1.74 16.37
N GLY A 15 19.00 -1.78 15.79
CA GLY A 15 19.20 -1.79 14.34
C GLY A 15 18.53 -2.99 13.67
N LEU A 16 18.64 -4.18 14.26
CA LEU A 16 17.99 -5.39 13.76
C LEU A 16 16.46 -5.26 13.79
N VAL A 17 15.89 -4.70 14.85
CA VAL A 17 14.44 -4.46 14.95
C VAL A 17 13.97 -3.45 13.90
N VAL A 18 14.68 -2.34 13.72
CA VAL A 18 14.34 -1.32 12.71
C VAL A 18 14.41 -1.91 11.31
N LEU A 19 15.46 -2.68 11.00
CA LEU A 19 15.59 -3.36 9.72
C LEU A 19 14.46 -4.37 9.52
N GLY A 20 14.17 -5.19 10.54
CA GLY A 20 13.07 -6.16 10.49
C GLY A 20 11.73 -5.49 10.22
N VAL A 21 11.40 -4.41 10.93
CA VAL A 21 10.14 -3.66 10.75
C VAL A 21 10.06 -2.98 9.38
N SER A 22 11.19 -2.47 8.88
CA SER A 22 11.26 -1.79 7.57
C SER A 22 11.03 -2.76 6.40
N LEU A 23 11.28 -4.05 6.60
CA LEU A 23 11.02 -5.10 5.62
C LEU A 23 9.58 -5.63 5.67
N LEU A 24 8.74 -5.20 6.64
CA LEU A 24 7.33 -5.54 6.59
C LEU A 24 6.68 -4.85 5.37
N PRO A 25 5.80 -5.57 4.64
CA PRO A 25 5.10 -5.02 3.50
C PRO A 25 4.27 -3.81 3.93
N SER A 26 4.43 -2.70 3.21
CA SER A 26 3.72 -1.46 3.49
C SER A 26 2.22 -1.68 3.30
N PRO A 27 1.35 -1.13 4.17
CA PRO A 27 -0.10 -1.13 3.94
C PRO A 27 -0.49 -0.57 2.56
N ARG A 28 0.34 0.32 2.00
CA ARG A 28 0.17 0.89 0.67
C ARG A 28 0.19 -0.15 -0.45
N ASP A 29 0.85 -1.29 -0.24
CA ASP A 29 1.00 -2.33 -1.26
C ASP A 29 -0.16 -3.32 -1.30
N ARG A 30 -0.95 -3.40 -0.21
CA ARG A 30 -2.09 -4.32 -0.10
C ARG A 30 -3.44 -3.65 -0.33
N ASN A 31 -3.49 -2.32 -0.26
CA ASN A 31 -4.72 -1.58 -0.48
C ASN A 31 -5.03 -1.45 -1.98
N PRO A 32 -6.32 -1.42 -2.36
CA PRO A 32 -6.72 -1.29 -3.76
C PRO A 32 -6.19 0.04 -4.34
N PRO A 33 -5.65 0.03 -5.56
CA PRO A 33 -5.16 1.24 -6.19
C PRO A 33 -6.30 2.18 -6.59
N ILE A 34 -6.02 3.49 -6.66
CA ILE A 34 -6.95 4.48 -7.22
C ILE A 34 -7.00 4.25 -8.73
N PRO A 35 -8.19 4.02 -9.33
CA PRO A 35 -8.32 3.82 -10.77
C PRO A 35 -7.67 4.93 -11.59
N GLY A 36 -7.13 4.56 -12.75
CA GLY A 36 -6.57 5.50 -13.72
C GLY A 36 -7.58 5.98 -14.75
N ASP A 37 -8.87 6.07 -14.40
CA ASP A 37 -9.94 6.51 -15.31
C ASP A 37 -10.09 8.06 -15.32
N PRO A 38 -10.86 8.64 -16.26
CA PRO A 38 -11.03 10.09 -16.35
C PRO A 38 -11.58 10.74 -15.07
N ASP A 39 -12.48 10.05 -14.36
CA ASP A 39 -13.12 10.57 -13.14
C ASP A 39 -12.10 10.72 -12.00
N HIS A 40 -11.12 9.82 -11.92
CA HIS A 40 -10.08 9.85 -10.89
C HIS A 40 -8.85 10.68 -11.28
N ARG A 41 -8.55 10.82 -12.58
CA ARG A 41 -7.40 11.61 -13.07
C ARG A 41 -7.52 13.10 -12.78
N VAL A 42 -8.75 13.62 -12.78
CA VAL A 42 -9.03 15.06 -12.56
C VAL A 42 -9.02 15.46 -11.09
N LEU A 43 -9.01 14.50 -10.16
CA LEU A 43 -9.06 14.76 -8.72
C LEU A 43 -7.65 15.07 -8.19
N ALA A 44 -7.46 16.33 -7.80
CA ALA A 44 -6.18 16.83 -7.31
C ALA A 44 -6.06 16.75 -5.78
N SER A 45 -7.19 16.74 -5.05
CA SER A 45 -7.19 16.74 -3.58
C SER A 45 -7.86 15.52 -2.98
N ASP A 46 -7.39 15.10 -1.80
CA ASP A 46 -8.01 14.01 -1.04
C ASP A 46 -9.44 14.37 -0.57
N THR A 47 -9.80 15.65 -0.52
CA THR A 47 -11.17 16.09 -0.20
C THR A 47 -12.13 15.78 -1.35
N ASP A 48 -11.67 15.82 -2.59
CA ASP A 48 -12.50 15.53 -3.76
C ASP A 48 -12.95 14.07 -3.80
N CYS A 49 -12.16 13.15 -3.23
CA CYS A 49 -12.52 11.74 -3.08
C CYS A 49 -13.83 11.56 -2.31
N LEU A 50 -14.08 12.42 -1.31
CA LEU A 50 -15.25 12.34 -0.45
C LEU A 50 -16.56 12.70 -1.16
N ARG A 51 -16.52 13.26 -2.37
CA ARG A 51 -17.73 13.53 -3.17
C ARG A 51 -18.49 12.25 -3.52
N CYS A 52 -17.77 11.13 -3.68
CA CYS A 52 -18.35 9.83 -4.01
C CYS A 52 -18.15 8.79 -2.90
N HIS A 53 -17.09 8.94 -2.08
CA HIS A 53 -16.66 7.94 -1.09
C HIS A 53 -17.13 8.19 0.34
N VAL A 54 -18.08 9.10 0.58
CA VAL A 54 -18.73 9.25 1.89
C VAL A 54 -20.01 8.42 1.98
N ILE A 55 -20.45 8.12 3.20
CA ILE A 55 -21.72 7.44 3.48
C ILE A 55 -22.87 8.19 2.76
N GLY A 56 -23.71 7.44 2.03
CA GLY A 56 -24.86 7.98 1.30
C GLY A 56 -24.56 8.49 -0.11
N GLN A 57 -23.31 8.38 -0.58
CA GLN A 57 -22.95 8.68 -1.97
C GLN A 57 -22.85 7.42 -2.82
N SER A 58 -22.45 7.58 -4.09
CA SER A 58 -22.46 6.53 -5.10
C SER A 58 -21.56 5.33 -4.79
N ARG A 59 -20.42 5.53 -4.09
CA ARG A 59 -19.46 4.47 -3.77
C ARG A 59 -18.89 4.66 -2.35
N PRO A 60 -19.68 4.50 -1.29
CA PRO A 60 -19.24 4.79 0.08
C PRO A 60 -18.07 3.89 0.49
N LEU A 61 -17.20 4.41 1.36
CA LEU A 61 -16.15 3.61 1.99
C LEU A 61 -16.77 2.51 2.88
N PRO A 62 -16.11 1.34 3.02
CA PRO A 62 -16.54 0.31 3.96
C PRO A 62 -16.60 0.82 5.40
N ASP A 63 -17.48 0.24 6.21
CA ASP A 63 -17.67 0.67 7.62
C ASP A 63 -16.39 0.60 8.46
N ARG A 64 -15.49 -0.34 8.13
CA ARG A 64 -14.18 -0.51 8.79
C ARG A 64 -13.07 0.38 8.22
N HIS A 65 -13.38 1.26 7.27
CA HIS A 65 -12.39 2.20 6.75
C HIS A 65 -12.01 3.23 7.82
N PRO A 66 -10.70 3.50 8.04
CA PRO A 66 -10.28 4.53 8.98
C PRO A 66 -10.86 5.90 8.62
N LYS A 67 -11.28 6.69 9.63
CA LYS A 67 -11.88 8.02 9.45
C LYS A 67 -10.82 9.10 9.23
N ARG A 68 -10.10 9.01 8.12
CA ARG A 68 -8.96 9.87 7.78
C ARG A 68 -9.07 10.39 6.35
N ARG A 69 -8.52 11.58 6.12
CA ARG A 69 -8.64 12.34 4.85
C ARG A 69 -7.34 12.36 4.05
N ASP A 70 -6.36 11.53 4.41
CA ASP A 70 -5.09 11.35 3.70
C ASP A 70 -5.14 10.08 2.83
N CYS A 71 -6.03 10.07 1.84
CA CYS A 71 -6.35 8.92 0.98
C CYS A 71 -5.10 8.38 0.29
N ALA A 72 -4.32 9.29 -0.28
CA ALA A 72 -3.10 8.99 -1.00
C ALA A 72 -1.95 8.50 -0.12
N ARG A 73 -2.10 8.38 1.22
CA ARG A 73 -1.09 7.71 2.06
C ARG A 73 -1.17 6.18 1.93
N CYS A 74 -2.38 5.63 1.81
CA CYS A 74 -2.57 4.17 1.71
C CYS A 74 -2.99 3.70 0.33
N HIS A 75 -3.66 4.54 -0.48
CA HIS A 75 -4.06 4.17 -1.83
C HIS A 75 -3.05 4.73 -2.84
N ARG A 76 -2.41 3.82 -3.60
CA ARG A 76 -1.51 4.18 -4.70
C ARG A 76 -2.33 4.45 -5.96
N ARG A 77 -2.02 5.51 -6.73
CA ARG A 77 -2.62 5.68 -8.07
C ARG A 77 -2.16 4.54 -8.97
N ALA A 78 -3.11 3.91 -9.63
CA ALA A 78 -2.78 2.91 -10.62
C ALA A 78 -2.04 3.61 -11.77
N GLN A 79 -0.87 3.10 -12.12
CA GLN A 79 -0.17 3.55 -13.31
C GLN A 79 -0.93 2.99 -14.52
N PRO A 80 -1.04 3.77 -15.62
CA PRO A 80 -1.42 3.17 -16.89
C PRO A 80 -0.46 2.03 -17.22
N ASP A 81 -0.94 0.95 -17.82
CA ASP A 81 -0.02 -0.05 -18.39
C ASP A 81 0.78 0.56 -19.55
N GLU A 82 1.79 -0.16 -20.08
CA GLU A 82 2.62 0.32 -21.20
C GLU A 82 1.79 0.67 -22.46
N ALA A 83 0.56 0.15 -22.56
CA ALA A 83 -0.41 0.45 -23.60
C ALA A 83 -1.39 1.60 -23.26
N GLY A 84 -1.20 2.27 -22.11
CA GLY A 84 -2.02 3.39 -21.64
C GLY A 84 -3.40 3.00 -21.09
N ARG A 85 -3.69 1.70 -20.94
CA ARG A 85 -4.97 1.18 -20.42
C ARG A 85 -5.01 1.36 -18.89
N PRO A 86 -6.20 1.65 -18.32
CA PRO A 86 -6.35 1.74 -16.87
C PRO A 86 -6.03 0.37 -16.26
N ALA A 87 -5.17 0.33 -15.25
CA ALA A 87 -4.85 -0.93 -14.58
C ALA A 87 -6.14 -1.56 -14.02
N PRO A 88 -6.41 -2.84 -14.32
CA PRO A 88 -7.62 -3.50 -13.87
C PRO A 88 -7.64 -3.61 -12.34
N ILE A 89 -8.68 -3.05 -11.71
CA ILE A 89 -8.92 -3.07 -10.25
C ILE A 89 -8.96 -4.51 -9.68
N GLU A 90 -9.25 -5.51 -10.53
CA GLU A 90 -9.36 -6.93 -10.17
C GLU A 90 -8.02 -7.68 -10.21
N ALA A 91 -7.01 -7.17 -10.94
CA ALA A 91 -5.75 -7.90 -11.15
C ALA A 91 -4.79 -7.84 -9.96
N ALA A 92 -5.00 -6.91 -9.01
CA ALA A 92 -4.18 -6.80 -7.82
C ALA A 92 -4.32 -8.02 -6.88
N TRP A 93 -5.51 -8.66 -6.87
CA TRP A 93 -5.77 -9.86 -6.06
C TRP A 93 -5.25 -11.15 -6.71
N PHE A 94 -5.31 -11.26 -8.04
CA PHE A 94 -4.86 -12.48 -8.73
C PHE A 94 -3.32 -12.58 -8.83
N LEU A 95 -2.60 -11.47 -8.98
CA LEU A 95 -1.14 -11.49 -9.08
C LEU A 95 -0.46 -11.81 -7.73
N THR A 96 -0.98 -11.30 -6.61
CA THR A 96 -0.44 -11.61 -5.28
C THR A 96 -0.61 -13.08 -4.88
N VAL A 97 -1.69 -13.75 -5.32
CA VAL A 97 -1.86 -15.20 -5.10
C VAL A 97 -0.99 -16.03 -6.08
N ALA A 98 -0.86 -15.59 -7.33
CA ALA A 98 -0.03 -16.30 -8.32
C ALA A 98 1.48 -16.21 -8.04
N GLU A 99 1.96 -15.10 -7.49
CA GLU A 99 3.37 -14.93 -7.10
C GLU A 99 3.71 -15.64 -5.78
N GLN A 100 2.77 -15.72 -4.82
CA GLN A 100 2.94 -16.55 -3.62
C GLN A 100 2.98 -18.06 -3.92
N GLY A 101 2.41 -18.50 -5.05
CA GLY A 101 2.45 -19.90 -5.49
C GLY A 101 3.71 -20.33 -6.26
N ARG A 102 4.58 -19.40 -6.70
CA ARG A 102 5.80 -19.73 -7.47
C ARG A 102 7.10 -19.61 -6.66
N GLY A 103 7.00 -19.34 -5.37
CA GLY A 103 8.13 -19.06 -4.50
C GLY A 103 8.69 -20.23 -3.70
N VAL A 104 8.47 -21.52 -4.06
CA VAL A 104 9.14 -22.65 -3.40
C VAL A 104 9.34 -23.84 -4.34
N HIS A 105 10.26 -23.73 -5.31
CA HIS A 105 10.94 -24.89 -5.88
C HIS A 105 12.44 -24.60 -5.99
N HIS A 106 13.08 -24.39 -4.83
CA HIS A 106 14.50 -24.68 -4.70
C HIS A 106 14.63 -26.16 -4.38
N ALA A 107 15.08 -26.91 -5.38
CA ALA A 107 15.48 -28.29 -5.27
C ALA A 107 16.58 -28.46 -4.21
N TRP A 108 16.33 -29.34 -3.25
CA TRP A 108 17.30 -30.26 -2.67
C TRP A 108 16.66 -31.64 -2.72
#